data_AF-A0A8K0ICD6-F1
#
_entry.id   AF-A0A8K0ICD6-F1
#
_cell.length_a   1.000
_cell.length_b   1.000
_cell.length_c   1.000
_cell.angle_alpha   90.00
_cell.angle_beta   90.00
_cell.angle_gamma   90.00
#
_symmetry.space_group_name_H-M   'P 1'
#
loop_
_entity.id
_entity.type
_entity.pdbx_description
1 polymer ?
#
loop_
_entity_poly.entity_id
_entity_poly.type
_entity_poly.pdbx_seq_one_letter_code
_entity_poly.pdbx_strand_id
1 'polypeptide(L)'
;MQSEVKWYKYVKKSMKTPGFFALYNSHRKTAPKIFTKDHKDLMKEAQDWLINTSESCSVVAALVAAVAYTSATSVPGGHDQNTGIPVFEGQLVFQVFALSSLIALCFSATALVLFLSIVTSRFHEVEFETALPTKLIGGMTTLFVSIAANFISFCAGHFYIINNKLESRVYLLYGALSFPVMAFFLTSQLHLYVDLTRALLSEEPERSGRPHDF
;
A
#
# COMPACT_ATOMS: atom_id res chain seq x y z
N MET A 1 3.05 18.61 1.98
CA MET A 1 3.29 18.64 3.44
C MET A 1 4.64 18.04 3.82
N GLN A 2 4.99 16.80 3.43
CA GLN A 2 6.28 16.18 3.77
C GLN A 2 7.51 17.05 3.44
N SER A 3 7.56 17.61 2.22
CA SER A 3 8.67 18.48 1.80
C SER A 3 8.78 19.75 2.66
N GLU A 4 7.65 20.34 3.06
CA GLU A 4 7.62 21.52 3.94
C GLU A 4 8.14 21.20 5.34
N VAL A 5 7.81 20.02 5.89
CA VAL A 5 8.33 19.55 7.19
C VAL A 5 9.84 19.29 7.10
N LYS A 6 10.31 18.66 6.01
CA LYS A 6 11.75 18.45 5.75
C LYS A 6 12.49 19.79 5.63
N TRP A 7 11.94 20.75 4.89
CA TRP A 7 12.48 22.11 4.78
C TRP A 7 12.56 22.82 6.14
N TYR A 8 11.48 22.79 6.92
CA TYR A 8 11.45 23.42 8.25
C TYR A 8 12.54 22.85 9.16
N LYS A 9 12.73 21.52 9.15
CA LYS A 9 13.81 20.86 9.91
C LYS A 9 15.19 21.21 9.39
N TYR A 10 15.38 21.24 8.07
CA TYR A 10 16.65 21.62 7.45
C TYR A 10 17.05 23.04 7.88
N VAL A 11 16.14 24.01 7.75
CA VAL A 11 16.37 25.39 8.17
C VAL A 11 16.66 25.45 9.67
N LYS A 12 15.91 24.71 10.50
CA LYS A 12 16.14 24.63 11.94
C LYS A 12 17.53 24.10 12.30
N LYS A 13 18.02 23.08 11.60
CA LYS A 13 19.34 22.48 11.81
C LYS A 13 20.48 23.39 11.30
N SER A 14 20.25 24.12 10.21
CA SER A 14 21.24 25.02 9.60
C SER A 14 21.49 26.30 10.40
N MET A 15 20.55 26.71 11.25
CA MET A 15 20.73 27.86 12.14
C MET A 15 21.58 27.48 13.36
N LYS A 16 22.84 27.95 13.39
CA LYS A 16 23.84 27.63 14.43
C LYS A 16 23.56 28.21 15.81
N THR A 17 22.57 29.10 15.97
CA THR A 17 22.33 29.82 17.23
C THR A 17 21.24 29.12 18.06
N PRO A 18 21.57 28.63 19.28
CA PRO A 18 20.57 28.09 20.20
C PRO A 18 19.50 29.14 20.50
N GLY A 19 18.21 28.74 20.43
CA GLY A 19 17.10 29.60 20.81
C GLY A 19 16.54 30.51 19.70
N PHE A 20 17.12 30.55 18.50
CA PHE A 20 16.62 31.40 17.40
C PHE A 20 15.16 31.08 17.02
N PHE A 21 14.75 29.80 17.03
CA PHE A 21 13.37 29.37 16.76
C PHE A 21 12.37 29.71 17.88
N ALA A 22 12.87 30.08 19.07
CA ALA A 22 12.06 30.54 20.19
C ALA A 22 11.89 32.08 20.18
N LEU A 23 12.59 32.79 19.28
CA LEU A 23 12.42 34.22 19.12
C LEU A 23 11.06 34.56 18.53
N TYR A 24 10.55 35.70 18.96
CA TYR A 24 9.31 36.26 18.48
C TYR A 24 9.56 37.24 17.34
N ASN A 25 8.72 37.18 16.31
CA ASN A 25 8.66 38.25 15.31
C ASN A 25 7.96 39.51 15.87
N SER A 26 7.86 40.57 15.05
CA SER A 26 7.15 41.81 15.39
C SER A 26 5.69 41.62 15.82
N HIS A 27 5.08 40.49 15.46
CA HIS A 27 3.72 40.11 15.79
C HIS A 27 3.62 39.14 16.98
N ARG A 28 4.69 38.99 17.78
CA ARG A 28 4.76 38.06 18.92
C ARG A 28 4.46 36.60 18.56
N LYS A 29 4.90 36.14 17.39
CA LYS A 29 4.81 34.74 16.96
C LYS A 29 6.18 34.09 16.83
N THR A 30 6.28 32.83 17.22
CA THR A 30 7.47 32.00 17.04
C THR A 30 7.42 31.26 15.70
N ALA A 31 8.58 30.84 15.18
CA ALA A 31 8.67 30.11 13.91
C ALA A 31 7.77 28.85 13.84
N PRO A 32 7.65 27.99 14.89
CA PRO A 32 6.69 26.88 14.88
C PRO A 32 5.24 27.32 14.71
N LYS A 33 4.82 28.41 15.40
CA LYS A 33 3.44 28.91 15.31
C LYS A 33 3.10 29.47 13.93
N ILE A 34 4.08 30.08 13.27
CA ILE A 34 3.93 30.60 11.90
C ILE A 34 3.81 29.41 10.93
N PHE A 35 4.71 28.42 11.05
CA PHE A 35 4.68 27.21 10.20
C PHE A 35 3.33 26.49 10.28
N THR A 36 2.83 26.17 11.48
CA THR A 36 1.51 25.52 11.67
C THR A 36 0.38 26.36 11.09
N LYS A 37 0.41 27.69 11.26
CA LYS A 37 -0.65 28.56 10.75
C LYS A 37 -0.67 28.58 9.22
N ASP A 38 0.49 28.77 8.60
CA ASP A 38 0.59 29.01 7.16
C ASP A 38 0.44 27.70 6.34
N HIS A 39 0.74 26.54 6.96
CA HIS A 39 0.59 25.23 6.32
C HIS A 39 -0.67 24.47 6.76
N LYS A 40 -1.61 25.13 7.46
CA LYS A 40 -2.83 24.49 7.97
C LYS A 40 -3.67 23.84 6.87
N ASP A 41 -3.88 24.54 5.77
CA ASP A 41 -4.70 24.04 4.66
C ASP A 41 -3.99 22.89 3.94
N LEU A 42 -2.67 23.02 3.72
CA LEU A 42 -1.85 21.95 3.15
C LEU A 42 -1.83 20.68 4.03
N MET A 43 -1.82 20.85 5.35
CA MET A 43 -1.91 19.72 6.28
C MET A 43 -3.27 19.04 6.20
N LYS A 44 -4.35 19.82 6.10
CA LYS A 44 -5.71 19.28 5.95
C LYS A 44 -5.86 18.53 4.63
N GLU A 45 -5.40 19.09 3.51
CA GLU A 45 -5.41 18.40 2.21
C GLU A 45 -4.61 17.09 2.25
N ALA A 46 -3.43 17.10 2.89
CA ALA A 46 -2.61 15.89 3.05
C ALA A 46 -3.31 14.84 3.93
N GLN A 47 -4.00 15.26 4.99
CA GLN A 47 -4.79 14.38 5.84
C GLN A 47 -5.95 13.75 5.06
N ASP A 48 -6.76 14.57 4.39
CA ASP A 48 -7.92 14.13 3.61
C ASP A 48 -7.49 13.16 2.50
N TRP A 49 -6.39 13.47 1.81
CA TRP A 49 -5.82 12.59 0.80
C TRP A 49 -5.40 11.23 1.39
N LEU A 50 -4.75 11.22 2.55
CA LEU A 50 -4.28 10.00 3.18
C LEU A 50 -5.43 9.12 3.68
N ILE A 51 -6.46 9.73 4.28
CA ILE A 51 -7.66 9.03 4.74
C ILE A 51 -8.38 8.42 3.54
N ASN A 52 -8.71 9.22 2.52
CA ASN A 52 -9.47 8.75 1.35
C ASN A 52 -8.74 7.63 0.60
N THR A 53 -7.42 7.75 0.45
CA THR A 53 -6.59 6.70 -0.16
C THR A 53 -6.58 5.44 0.70
N SER A 54 -6.41 5.57 2.01
CA SER A 54 -6.38 4.41 2.93
C SER A 54 -7.73 3.71 3.04
N GLU A 55 -8.84 4.44 3.03
CA GLU A 55 -10.18 3.86 3.00
C GLU A 55 -10.41 3.07 1.70
N SER A 56 -10.09 3.67 0.56
CA SER A 56 -10.20 3.00 -0.75
C SER A 56 -9.34 1.74 -0.81
N CYS A 57 -8.08 1.81 -0.36
CA CYS A 57 -7.19 0.65 -0.31
C CYS A 57 -7.64 -0.40 0.72
N SER A 58 -8.26 0.00 1.83
CA SER A 58 -8.85 -0.93 2.80
C SER A 58 -9.96 -1.77 2.18
N VAL A 59 -10.84 -1.16 1.38
CA VAL A 59 -11.88 -1.88 0.65
C VAL A 59 -11.26 -2.90 -0.30
N VAL A 60 -10.24 -2.50 -1.08
CA VAL A 60 -9.53 -3.42 -1.99
C VAL A 60 -8.86 -4.56 -1.21
N ALA A 61 -8.18 -4.26 -0.10
CA ALA A 61 -7.54 -5.27 0.74
C ALA A 61 -8.54 -6.25 1.37
N ALA A 62 -9.72 -5.77 1.78
CA ALA A 62 -10.79 -6.63 2.27
C ALA A 62 -11.34 -7.55 1.16
N LEU A 63 -11.54 -7.02 -0.04
CA LEU A 63 -11.98 -7.81 -1.20
C LEU A 63 -10.95 -8.89 -1.58
N VAL A 64 -9.66 -8.54 -1.64
CA VAL A 64 -8.58 -9.51 -1.92
C VAL A 64 -8.50 -10.57 -0.82
N ALA A 65 -8.65 -10.18 0.45
CA ALA A 65 -8.67 -11.12 1.57
C ALA A 65 -9.85 -12.10 1.45
N ALA A 66 -11.03 -11.62 1.09
CA ALA A 66 -12.21 -12.46 0.89
C ALA A 66 -11.99 -13.47 -0.25
N VAL A 67 -11.47 -13.02 -1.40
CA VAL A 67 -11.15 -13.91 -2.52
C VAL A 67 -10.10 -14.95 -2.10
N ALA A 68 -9.01 -14.54 -1.45
CA ALA A 68 -7.96 -15.44 -0.99
C ALA A 68 -8.48 -16.47 0.03
N TYR A 69 -9.36 -16.06 0.94
CA TYR A 69 -10.00 -16.94 1.92
C TYR A 69 -10.90 -17.97 1.24
N THR A 70 -11.74 -17.54 0.30
CA THR A 70 -12.58 -18.44 -0.49
C THR A 70 -11.71 -19.43 -1.26
N SER A 71 -10.66 -18.98 -1.95
CA SER A 71 -9.73 -19.85 -2.67
C SER A 71 -9.03 -20.85 -1.75
N ALA A 72 -8.52 -20.40 -0.58
CA ALA A 72 -7.85 -21.26 0.39
C ALA A 72 -8.77 -22.37 0.94
N THR A 73 -10.07 -22.10 1.05
CA THR A 73 -11.06 -23.06 1.59
C THR A 73 -11.70 -23.92 0.51
N SER A 74 -11.72 -23.48 -0.76
CA SER A 74 -12.20 -24.25 -1.90
C SER A 74 -11.09 -25.12 -2.50
N VAL A 75 -10.75 -26.23 -1.81
CA VAL A 75 -9.72 -27.18 -2.24
C VAL A 75 -10.03 -27.73 -3.64
N PRO A 76 -9.16 -27.51 -4.65
CA PRO A 76 -9.33 -28.08 -5.98
C PRO A 76 -9.42 -29.61 -5.89
N GLY A 77 -10.42 -30.21 -6.53
CA GLY A 77 -10.65 -31.66 -6.47
C GLY A 77 -11.32 -32.18 -5.19
N GLY A 78 -11.49 -31.33 -4.17
CA GLY A 78 -12.12 -31.69 -2.90
C GLY A 78 -11.26 -32.58 -2.00
N HIS A 79 -11.90 -33.17 -1.01
CA HIS A 79 -11.29 -34.12 -0.08
C HIS A 79 -11.72 -35.55 -0.45
N ASP A 80 -10.80 -36.49 -0.32
CA ASP A 80 -11.10 -37.92 -0.43
C ASP A 80 -12.12 -38.31 0.64
N GLN A 81 -13.17 -39.03 0.23
CA GLN A 81 -14.31 -39.35 1.11
C GLN A 81 -13.95 -40.37 2.21
N ASN A 82 -12.88 -41.15 2.04
CA ASN A 82 -12.46 -42.17 3.00
C ASN A 82 -11.40 -41.65 3.97
N THR A 83 -10.51 -40.76 3.52
CA THR A 83 -9.38 -40.26 4.34
C THR A 83 -9.56 -38.83 4.83
N GLY A 84 -10.43 -38.03 4.19
CA GLY A 84 -10.60 -36.61 4.48
C GLY A 84 -9.44 -35.73 3.99
N ILE A 85 -8.49 -36.32 3.26
CA ILE A 85 -7.27 -35.66 2.76
C ILE A 85 -7.55 -35.04 1.39
N PRO A 86 -6.94 -33.88 1.04
CA PRO A 86 -7.06 -33.31 -0.30
C PRO A 86 -6.68 -34.32 -1.41
N VAL A 87 -7.51 -34.46 -2.44
CA VAL A 87 -7.31 -35.46 -3.51
C VAL A 87 -5.99 -35.26 -4.27
N PHE A 88 -5.49 -34.02 -4.33
CA PHE A 88 -4.22 -33.67 -4.99
C PHE A 88 -3.05 -33.49 -4.01
N GLU A 89 -3.16 -34.01 -2.79
CA GLU A 89 -2.06 -33.98 -1.82
C GLU A 89 -0.79 -34.61 -2.42
N GLY A 90 0.36 -33.99 -2.16
CA GLY A 90 1.66 -34.42 -2.68
C GLY A 90 2.01 -33.90 -4.08
N GLN A 91 1.07 -33.30 -4.81
CA GLN A 91 1.38 -32.65 -6.09
C GLN A 91 1.97 -31.26 -5.88
N LEU A 92 3.02 -30.94 -6.65
CA LEU A 92 3.70 -29.65 -6.56
C LEU A 92 2.78 -28.47 -6.88
N VAL A 93 1.88 -28.62 -7.86
CA VAL A 93 0.90 -27.57 -8.24
C VAL A 93 -0.09 -27.30 -7.10
N PHE A 94 -0.53 -28.34 -6.39
CA PHE A 94 -1.40 -28.22 -5.22
C PHE A 94 -0.69 -27.51 -4.04
N GLN A 95 0.58 -27.82 -3.79
CA GLN A 95 1.36 -27.15 -2.75
C GLN A 95 1.56 -25.66 -3.07
N VAL A 96 1.85 -25.33 -4.33
CA VAL A 96 1.97 -23.93 -4.79
C VAL A 96 0.62 -23.20 -4.62
N PHE A 97 -0.49 -23.84 -4.98
CA PHE A 97 -1.83 -23.30 -4.76
C PHE A 97 -2.09 -22.99 -3.28
N ALA A 98 -1.87 -23.96 -2.38
CA ALA A 98 -2.16 -23.81 -0.96
C ALA A 98 -1.28 -22.72 -0.32
N LEU A 99 0.03 -22.73 -0.60
CA LEU A 99 0.97 -21.76 -0.04
C LEU A 99 0.72 -20.34 -0.55
N SER A 100 0.48 -20.18 -1.85
CA SER A 100 0.20 -18.85 -2.43
C SER A 100 -1.12 -18.27 -1.94
N SER A 101 -2.16 -19.10 -1.74
CA SER A 101 -3.43 -18.68 -1.15
C SER A 101 -3.26 -18.19 0.29
N LEU A 102 -2.45 -18.89 1.09
CA LEU A 102 -2.15 -18.49 2.46
C LEU A 102 -1.37 -17.18 2.52
N ILE A 103 -0.34 -17.03 1.68
CA ILE A 103 0.43 -15.79 1.54
C ILE A 103 -0.51 -14.65 1.15
N ALA A 104 -1.37 -14.86 0.14
CA ALA A 104 -2.34 -13.86 -0.30
C ALA A 104 -3.22 -13.39 0.86
N LEU A 105 -3.81 -14.32 1.62
CA LEU A 105 -4.68 -14.01 2.74
C LEU A 105 -3.97 -13.22 3.84
N CYS A 106 -2.82 -13.70 4.31
CA CYS A 106 -2.06 -13.08 5.39
C CYS A 106 -1.59 -11.67 5.01
N PHE A 107 -1.07 -11.49 3.80
CA PHE A 107 -0.60 -10.19 3.33
C PHE A 107 -1.76 -9.22 3.09
N SER A 108 -2.92 -9.68 2.62
CA SER A 108 -4.10 -8.84 2.47
C SER A 108 -4.66 -8.35 3.81
N ALA A 109 -4.71 -9.24 4.80
CA ALA A 109 -5.10 -8.89 6.16
C ALA A 109 -4.12 -7.88 6.79
N THR A 110 -2.82 -8.07 6.57
CA THR A 110 -1.80 -7.13 7.04
C THR A 110 -1.98 -5.75 6.39
N ALA A 111 -2.19 -5.69 5.08
CA ALA A 111 -2.45 -4.45 4.36
C ALA A 111 -3.68 -3.73 4.91
N LEU A 112 -4.78 -4.47 5.12
CA LEU A 112 -6.01 -3.94 5.69
C LEU A 112 -5.78 -3.31 7.07
N VAL A 113 -5.04 -3.98 7.96
CA VAL A 113 -4.72 -3.44 9.29
C VAL A 113 -3.87 -2.17 9.19
N LEU A 114 -2.90 -2.11 8.27
CA LEU A 114 -2.06 -0.93 8.06
C LEU A 114 -2.87 0.26 7.54
N PHE A 115 -3.77 0.06 6.59
CA PHE A 115 -4.63 1.12 6.08
C PHE A 115 -5.66 1.59 7.12
N LEU A 116 -6.28 0.67 7.86
CA LEU A 116 -7.16 1.04 8.98
C LEU A 116 -6.40 1.78 10.09
N SER A 117 -5.13 1.44 10.33
CA SER A 117 -4.27 2.17 11.28
C SER A 117 -4.04 3.63 10.85
N ILE A 118 -4.10 3.92 9.56
CA ILE A 118 -4.02 5.29 9.05
C ILE A 118 -5.34 6.02 9.27
N VAL A 119 -6.47 5.41 8.90
CA VAL A 119 -7.81 6.01 9.06
C VAL A 119 -8.11 6.33 10.54
N THR A 120 -7.65 5.48 11.45
CA THR A 120 -7.84 5.64 12.91
C THR A 120 -6.77 6.48 13.59
N SER A 121 -5.75 6.95 12.86
CA SER A 121 -4.64 7.73 13.42
C SER A 121 -5.10 9.13 13.83
N ARG A 122 -4.57 9.63 14.96
CA ARG A 122 -4.77 11.00 15.41
C ARG A 122 -3.70 11.90 14.77
N PHE A 123 -3.82 12.15 13.47
CA PHE A 123 -2.92 12.95 12.63
C PHE A 123 -2.25 14.14 13.35
N HIS A 124 -1.03 13.95 13.87
CA HIS A 124 -0.19 15.05 14.36
C HIS A 124 0.86 15.46 13.31
N GLU A 125 1.26 16.73 13.30
CA GLU A 125 2.28 17.28 12.37
C GLU A 125 3.58 16.45 12.32
N VAL A 126 3.98 15.86 13.43
CA VAL A 126 5.20 15.03 13.55
C VAL A 126 5.02 13.64 12.89
N GLU A 127 3.80 13.13 12.82
CA GLU A 127 3.50 11.80 12.25
C GLU A 127 3.49 11.80 10.71
N PHE A 128 3.30 12.97 10.09
CA PHE A 128 3.35 13.15 8.63
C PHE A 128 4.73 12.98 8.01
N GLU A 129 5.77 13.03 8.83
CA GLU A 129 7.14 12.95 8.33
C GLU A 129 7.53 11.53 7.95
N THR A 130 7.29 10.57 8.86
CA THR A 130 7.78 9.20 8.72
C THR A 130 6.72 8.15 9.04
N ALA A 131 5.94 8.31 10.10
CA ALA A 131 5.01 7.27 10.56
C ALA A 131 3.87 7.01 9.56
N LEU A 132 3.13 8.05 9.15
CA LEU A 132 2.00 7.94 8.24
C LEU A 132 2.41 7.45 6.83
N PRO A 133 3.44 8.02 6.19
CA PRO A 133 3.90 7.55 4.88
C PRO A 133 4.47 6.12 4.93
N THR A 134 5.17 5.74 6.01
CA THR A 134 5.71 4.37 6.14
C THR A 134 4.59 3.35 6.28
N LYS A 135 3.53 3.66 7.05
CA LYS A 135 2.34 2.81 7.13
C LYS A 135 1.67 2.67 5.77
N LEU A 136 1.54 3.77 5.02
CA LEU A 136 0.91 3.75 3.69
C LEU A 136 1.69 2.86 2.73
N ILE A 137 3.01 3.05 2.64
CA ILE A 137 3.89 2.26 1.78
C ILE A 137 3.89 0.79 2.21
N GLY A 138 3.97 0.51 3.51
CA GLY A 138 3.86 -0.85 4.03
C GLY A 138 2.51 -1.52 3.70
N GLY A 139 1.42 -0.77 3.75
CA GLY A 139 0.11 -1.24 3.32
C GLY A 139 0.07 -1.56 1.83
N MET A 140 0.62 -0.66 0.99
CA MET A 140 0.70 -0.86 -0.46
C MET A 140 1.59 -2.05 -0.84
N THR A 141 2.76 -2.22 -0.21
CA THR A 141 3.64 -3.36 -0.50
C THR A 141 2.96 -4.69 -0.18
N THR A 142 2.37 -4.78 1.00
CA THR A 142 1.71 -6.00 1.44
C THR A 142 0.49 -6.32 0.56
N LEU A 143 -0.27 -5.30 0.13
CA LEU A 143 -1.37 -5.47 -0.81
C LEU A 143 -0.90 -5.98 -2.18
N PHE A 144 0.19 -5.44 -2.74
CA PHE A 144 0.71 -5.91 -4.02
C PHE A 144 1.21 -7.35 -3.96
N VAL A 145 1.92 -7.72 -2.89
CA VAL A 145 2.36 -9.10 -2.65
C VAL A 145 1.13 -10.03 -2.59
N SER A 146 0.08 -9.59 -1.90
CA SER A 146 -1.16 -10.36 -1.81
C SER A 146 -1.84 -10.58 -3.16
N ILE A 147 -1.98 -9.53 -3.98
CA ILE A 147 -2.60 -9.61 -5.30
C ILE A 147 -1.81 -10.56 -6.22
N ALA A 148 -0.48 -10.45 -6.22
CA ALA A 148 0.39 -11.33 -7.00
C ALA A 148 0.27 -12.80 -6.54
N ALA A 149 0.28 -13.04 -5.23
CA ALA A 149 0.12 -14.38 -4.67
C ALA A 149 -1.27 -14.96 -4.99
N ASN A 150 -2.32 -14.15 -4.93
CA ASN A 150 -3.68 -14.57 -5.27
C ASN A 150 -3.81 -14.93 -6.75
N PHE A 151 -3.13 -14.19 -7.63
CA PHE A 151 -3.08 -14.52 -9.06
C PHE A 151 -2.36 -15.85 -9.33
N ILE A 152 -1.25 -16.11 -8.63
CA ILE A 152 -0.53 -17.40 -8.71
C ILE A 152 -1.44 -18.54 -8.22
N SER A 153 -2.12 -18.35 -7.09
CA SER A 153 -3.10 -19.31 -6.56
C SER A 153 -4.19 -19.60 -7.59
N PHE A 154 -4.80 -18.56 -8.16
CA PHE A 154 -5.85 -18.73 -9.14
C PHE A 154 -5.36 -19.55 -10.35
N CYS A 155 -4.18 -19.24 -10.90
CA CYS A 155 -3.60 -20.01 -12.00
C CYS A 155 -3.37 -21.48 -11.64
N ALA A 156 -2.85 -21.76 -10.45
CA ALA A 156 -2.61 -23.12 -9.97
C ALA A 156 -3.91 -23.89 -9.70
N GLY A 157 -4.93 -23.25 -9.14
CA GLY A 157 -6.25 -23.85 -8.92
C GLY A 157 -6.98 -24.12 -10.24
N HIS A 158 -6.92 -23.17 -11.17
CA HIS A 158 -7.57 -23.29 -12.48
C HIS A 158 -6.89 -24.32 -13.39
N PHE A 159 -5.61 -24.63 -13.18
CA PHE A 159 -4.93 -25.75 -13.84
C PHE A 159 -5.67 -27.08 -13.64
N TYR A 160 -6.24 -27.30 -12.44
CA TYR A 160 -7.02 -28.51 -12.14
C TYR A 160 -8.40 -28.53 -12.78
N ILE A 161 -8.93 -27.38 -13.22
CA ILE A 161 -10.26 -27.25 -13.82
C ILE A 161 -10.19 -27.46 -15.34
N ILE A 162 -9.10 -27.07 -16.00
CA ILE A 162 -8.94 -27.19 -17.45
C ILE A 162 -8.63 -28.65 -17.81
N ASN A 163 -9.51 -29.25 -18.61
CA ASN A 163 -9.33 -30.60 -19.16
C ASN A 163 -8.49 -30.54 -20.46
N ASN A 164 -7.61 -31.53 -20.72
CA ASN A 164 -6.58 -31.58 -21.78
C ASN A 164 -7.02 -31.24 -23.22
N LYS A 165 -8.32 -31.14 -23.52
CA LYS A 165 -8.85 -30.99 -24.89
C LYS A 165 -8.93 -29.54 -25.39
N LEU A 166 -8.86 -28.52 -24.52
CA LEU A 166 -9.02 -27.10 -24.89
C LEU A 166 -7.86 -26.19 -24.41
N GLU A 167 -6.76 -26.79 -23.96
CA GLU A 167 -5.67 -26.11 -23.24
C GLU A 167 -5.15 -24.85 -23.94
N SER A 168 -4.70 -24.94 -25.19
CA SER A 168 -4.02 -23.81 -25.86
C SER A 168 -4.91 -22.58 -26.05
N ARG A 169 -6.19 -22.75 -26.38
CA ARG A 169 -7.13 -21.63 -26.58
C ARG A 169 -7.53 -20.96 -25.26
N VAL A 170 -7.66 -21.74 -24.18
CA VAL A 170 -8.07 -21.23 -22.87
C VAL A 170 -6.93 -20.45 -22.22
N TYR A 171 -5.68 -20.89 -22.32
CA TYR A 171 -4.52 -20.13 -21.84
C TYR A 171 -4.32 -18.81 -22.59
N LEU A 172 -4.54 -18.77 -23.91
CA LEU A 172 -4.50 -17.54 -24.70
C LEU A 172 -5.60 -16.55 -24.29
N LEU A 173 -6.82 -17.03 -24.04
CA LEU A 173 -7.93 -16.21 -23.52
C LEU A 173 -7.62 -15.68 -22.12
N TYR A 174 -7.06 -16.51 -21.25
CA TYR A 174 -6.70 -16.12 -19.89
C TYR A 174 -5.61 -15.06 -19.89
N GLY A 175 -4.56 -15.23 -20.71
CA GLY A 175 -3.54 -14.20 -20.93
C GLY A 175 -4.15 -12.91 -21.48
N ALA A 176 -4.99 -12.99 -22.51
CA ALA A 176 -5.60 -11.81 -23.12
C ALA A 176 -6.54 -11.03 -22.18
N LEU A 177 -7.23 -11.70 -21.26
CA LEU A 177 -8.19 -11.06 -20.33
C LEU A 177 -7.54 -10.60 -19.03
N SER A 178 -6.62 -11.39 -18.46
CA SER A 178 -6.01 -11.10 -17.15
C SER A 178 -4.78 -10.18 -17.25
N PHE A 179 -3.99 -10.31 -18.31
CA PHE A 179 -2.76 -9.53 -18.48
C PHE A 179 -3.01 -8.02 -18.58
N PRO A 180 -4.01 -7.51 -19.33
CA PRO A 180 -4.27 -6.08 -19.39
C PRO A 180 -4.71 -5.51 -18.04
N VAL A 181 -5.53 -6.26 -17.29
CA VAL A 181 -6.01 -5.85 -15.96
C VAL A 181 -4.84 -5.80 -14.98
N MET A 182 -3.98 -6.81 -14.97
CA MET A 182 -2.81 -6.85 -14.10
C MET A 182 -1.77 -5.77 -14.48
N ALA A 183 -1.50 -5.59 -15.77
CA ALA A 183 -0.58 -4.57 -16.26
C ALA A 183 -1.07 -3.15 -15.98
N PHE A 184 -2.37 -2.88 -16.15
CA PHE A 184 -2.97 -1.59 -15.80
C PHE A 184 -2.89 -1.32 -14.29
N PHE A 185 -3.20 -2.32 -13.47
CA PHE A 185 -3.10 -2.20 -12.01
C PHE A 185 -1.66 -1.94 -11.57
N LEU A 186 -0.70 -2.70 -12.09
CA LEU A 186 0.72 -2.51 -11.83
C LEU A 186 1.16 -1.10 -12.23
N THR A 187 0.92 -0.67 -13.47
CA THR A 187 1.37 0.64 -13.96
C THR A 187 0.77 1.81 -13.18
N SER A 188 -0.54 1.77 -12.90
CA SER A 188 -1.22 2.85 -12.18
C SER A 188 -0.80 2.95 -10.72
N GLN A 189 -0.59 1.82 -10.03
CA GLN A 189 -0.30 1.82 -8.60
C GLN A 189 1.21 1.92 -8.31
N LEU A 190 2.06 1.48 -9.25
CA LEU A 190 3.51 1.61 -9.14
C LEU A 190 3.96 3.08 -9.26
N HIS A 191 3.30 3.91 -10.06
CA HIS A 191 3.67 5.33 -10.17
C HIS A 191 3.55 6.02 -8.80
N LEU A 192 2.39 5.87 -8.14
CA LEU A 192 2.15 6.41 -6.81
C LEU A 192 3.13 5.83 -5.77
N TYR A 193 3.39 4.53 -5.83
CA TYR A 193 4.34 3.87 -4.94
C TYR A 193 5.77 4.39 -5.10
N VAL A 194 6.24 4.56 -6.34
CA VAL A 194 7.57 5.08 -6.66
C VAL A 194 7.70 6.53 -6.22
N ASP A 195 6.67 7.35 -6.42
CA ASP A 195 6.68 8.75 -5.99
C ASP A 195 6.74 8.88 -4.47
N LEU A 196 5.95 8.09 -3.74
CA LEU A 196 5.95 8.08 -2.27
C LEU A 196 7.28 7.58 -1.69
N THR A 197 7.85 6.52 -2.26
CA THR A 197 9.16 5.99 -1.81
C THR A 197 10.28 6.97 -2.12
N ARG A 198 10.29 7.61 -3.29
CA ARG A 198 11.24 8.67 -3.64
C ARG A 198 11.10 9.85 -2.69
N ALA A 199 9.88 10.30 -2.41
CA ALA A 199 9.61 11.42 -1.50
C ALA A 199 10.04 11.12 -0.05
N LEU A 200 10.01 9.86 0.39
CA LEU A 200 10.54 9.47 1.69
C LEU A 200 12.08 9.44 1.70
N LEU A 201 12.68 8.80 0.70
CA LEU A 201 14.13 8.57 0.61
C LEU A 201 14.93 9.83 0.27
N SER A 202 14.31 10.87 -0.30
CA SER A 202 14.98 12.14 -0.58
C SER A 202 15.48 12.79 0.71
N GLU A 203 16.79 12.83 0.91
CA GLU A 203 17.42 13.54 2.04
C GLU A 203 17.36 15.06 1.87
N GLU A 204 17.35 15.52 0.61
CA GLU A 204 17.29 16.93 0.28
C GLU A 204 15.84 17.42 0.20
N PRO A 205 15.56 18.58 0.81
CA PRO A 205 14.24 19.14 0.73
C PRO A 205 14.03 19.68 -0.70
N GLU A 206 13.21 19.00 -1.51
CA GLU A 206 12.84 19.49 -2.84
C GLU A 206 12.13 20.84 -2.71
N ARG A 207 12.55 21.83 -3.49
CA ARG A 207 11.87 23.14 -3.56
C ARG A 207 10.44 22.90 -4.05
N SER A 208 9.48 23.06 -3.15
CA SER A 208 8.07 23.24 -3.50
C SER A 208 8.02 24.39 -4.52
N GLY A 209 7.61 24.12 -5.76
CA GLY A 209 7.59 25.13 -6.84
C GLY A 209 6.58 26.27 -6.62
N ARG A 210 6.03 26.42 -5.41
CA ARG A 210 5.17 27.53 -5.04
C ARG A 210 6.05 28.75 -4.70
N PRO A 211 5.77 29.93 -5.28
CA PRO A 211 6.43 31.15 -4.85
C PRO A 211 6.11 31.38 -3.37
N HIS A 212 7.15 31.49 -2.56
CA HIS A 212 7.01 31.95 -1.18
C HIS A 212 7.02 33.47 -1.20
N ASP A 213 5.85 34.08 -1.02
CA ASP A 213 5.76 35.51 -0.74
C ASP A 213 6.19 35.72 0.71
N PHE A 214 7.45 36.13 0.89
CA PHE A 214 8.03 36.56 2.17
C PHE A 214 7.80 38.05 2.41
#